data_AF-A0ABD4W724-F1
#
_entry.id   AF-A0ABD4W724-F1
#
_cell.length_a   1.000
_cell.length_b   1.000
_cell.length_c   1.000
_cell.angle_alpha   90.00
_cell.angle_beta   90.00
_cell.angle_gamma   90.00
#
_symmetry.space_group_name_H-M   'P 1'
#
loop_
_entity.id
_entity.type
_entity.pdbx_description
1 polymer ?
#
loop_
_entity_poly.entity_id
_entity_poly.type
_entity_poly.pdbx_seq_one_letter_code
_entity_poly.pdbx_strand_id
1 'polypeptide(L)'
;MKLALSAAAVAVEDGVELTATAKSYVRDLFCMADKVDAKASVAEGMVSLLPGESVVLHIATADAAALAAPGAFAAANVPRSANDPKREW
;
A
#
# COMPACT_ATOMS: atom_id res chain seq x y z
N MET A 1 -7.85 -2.70 17.62
CA MET A 1 -8.04 -1.58 16.67
C MET A 1 -8.42 -2.19 15.32
N LYS A 2 -9.58 -1.87 14.75
CA LYS A 2 -9.99 -2.40 13.43
C LYS A 2 -9.22 -1.62 12.36
N LEU A 3 -8.50 -2.32 11.48
CA LEU A 3 -7.77 -1.67 10.38
C LEU A 3 -8.76 -0.91 9.49
N ALA A 4 -8.41 0.33 9.12
CA ALA A 4 -9.24 1.21 8.29
C ALA A 4 -9.37 0.72 6.84
N LEU A 5 -8.48 -0.19 6.41
CA LEU A 5 -8.48 -0.79 5.08
C LEU A 5 -8.08 -2.29 5.13
N SER A 6 -8.34 -3.00 4.04
CA SER A 6 -7.65 -4.25 3.68
C SER A 6 -6.81 -4.02 2.44
N ALA A 7 -5.69 -4.75 2.32
CA ALA A 7 -4.83 -4.69 1.15
C ALA A 7 -4.44 -6.09 0.69
N ALA A 8 -4.26 -6.24 -0.62
CA ALA A 8 -3.72 -7.43 -1.26
C ALA A 8 -2.80 -6.99 -2.39
N ALA A 9 -1.74 -7.76 -2.63
CA ALA A 9 -0.72 -7.41 -3.62
C ALA A 9 -0.40 -8.61 -4.50
N VAL A 10 -0.24 -8.36 -5.80
CA VAL A 10 0.10 -9.36 -6.81
C VAL A 10 1.25 -8.85 -7.67
N ALA A 11 2.16 -9.74 -8.06
CA ALA A 11 3.22 -9.41 -9.00
C ALA A 11 2.63 -9.27 -10.41
N VAL A 12 3.12 -8.29 -11.16
CA VAL A 12 2.81 -7.99 -12.56
C VAL A 12 4.10 -7.80 -13.36
N GLU A 13 4.02 -7.61 -14.67
CA GLU A 13 5.20 -7.52 -15.55
C GLU A 13 6.21 -6.44 -15.11
N ASP A 14 5.71 -5.26 -14.73
CA ASP A 14 6.54 -4.09 -14.39
C ASP A 14 6.62 -3.80 -12.88
N GLY A 15 6.24 -4.75 -12.03
CA GLY A 15 6.31 -4.60 -10.57
C GLY A 15 5.20 -5.31 -9.82
N VAL A 16 4.47 -4.56 -8.99
CA VAL A 16 3.41 -5.07 -8.12
C VAL A 16 2.18 -4.17 -8.18
N GLU A 17 1.00 -4.78 -8.28
CA GLU A 17 -0.28 -4.11 -8.07
C GLU A 17 -0.75 -4.33 -6.64
N LEU A 18 -0.96 -3.24 -5.90
CA LEU A 18 -1.50 -3.24 -4.55
C LEU A 18 -2.95 -2.73 -4.57
N THR A 19 -3.90 -3.64 -4.38
CA THR A 19 -5.31 -3.29 -4.21
C THR A 19 -5.59 -2.99 -2.75
N ALA A 20 -6.04 -1.77 -2.46
CA ALA A 20 -6.49 -1.37 -1.13
C ALA A 20 -7.98 -1.05 -1.14
N THR A 21 -8.73 -1.64 -0.20
CA THR A 21 -10.17 -1.40 -0.02
C THR A 21 -10.43 -0.80 1.35
N ALA A 22 -11.10 0.34 1.38
CA ALA A 22 -11.45 1.06 2.59
C ALA A 22 -12.59 0.35 3.36
N LYS A 23 -12.38 0.08 4.65
CA LYS A 23 -13.40 -0.41 5.60
C LYS A 23 -14.05 0.73 6.40
N SER A 24 -13.36 1.86 6.47
CA SER A 24 -13.82 3.15 6.97
C SER A 24 -13.21 4.24 6.10
N TYR A 25 -13.53 5.52 6.32
CA TYR A 25 -12.84 6.60 5.62
C TYR A 25 -11.32 6.49 5.78
N VAL A 26 -10.57 6.53 4.68
CA VAL A 26 -9.11 6.55 4.62
C VAL A 26 -8.70 7.87 3.99
N ARG A 27 -7.97 8.70 4.73
CA ARG A 27 -7.47 9.98 4.23
C ARG A 27 -6.04 9.84 3.75
N ASP A 28 -5.79 10.31 2.53
CA ASP A 28 -4.45 10.40 1.93
C ASP A 28 -3.68 9.06 2.02
N LEU A 29 -4.23 7.98 1.46
CA LEU A 29 -3.58 6.67 1.37
C LEU A 29 -2.33 6.75 0.48
N PHE A 30 -1.22 6.22 0.97
CA PHE A 30 0.03 6.05 0.22
C PHE A 30 0.71 4.73 0.59
N CYS A 31 1.66 4.28 -0.22
CA CYS A 31 2.41 3.05 0.02
C CYS A 31 3.88 3.37 0.28
N MET A 32 4.39 2.99 1.45
CA MET A 32 5.82 3.06 1.81
C MET A 32 6.59 1.88 1.20
N ALA A 33 6.64 1.82 -0.13
CA ALA A 33 7.21 0.70 -0.89
C ALA A 33 8.70 0.46 -0.59
N ASP A 34 9.42 1.51 -0.18
CA ASP A 34 10.83 1.50 0.22
C ASP A 34 11.15 0.52 1.36
N LYS A 35 10.14 0.18 2.18
CA LYS A 35 10.28 -0.81 3.27
C LYS A 35 10.43 -2.24 2.78
N VAL A 36 9.98 -2.53 1.56
CA VAL A 36 10.06 -3.85 0.95
C VAL A 36 11.27 -3.90 0.02
N ASP A 37 11.41 -2.90 -0.84
CA ASP A 37 12.57 -2.70 -1.72
C ASP A 37 12.91 -1.21 -1.75
N ALA A 38 14.14 -0.86 -1.36
CA ALA A 38 14.61 0.51 -1.28
C ALA A 38 14.58 1.27 -2.62
N LYS A 39 14.48 0.57 -3.76
CA LYS A 39 14.35 1.15 -5.11
C LYS A 39 12.90 1.16 -5.61
N ALA A 40 11.96 0.57 -4.88
CA ALA A 40 10.58 0.55 -5.29
C ALA A 40 9.99 1.96 -5.26
N SER A 41 9.17 2.28 -6.26
CA SER A 41 8.47 3.56 -6.34
C SER A 41 7.01 3.36 -6.69
N VAL A 42 6.16 4.29 -6.27
CA VAL A 42 4.72 4.23 -6.51
C VAL A 42 4.36 5.49 -7.29
N ALA A 43 3.78 5.32 -8.47
CA ALA A 43 3.45 6.43 -9.36
C ALA A 43 2.30 7.29 -8.79
N GLU A 44 1.41 6.65 -8.04
CA GLU A 44 0.20 7.25 -7.49
C GLU A 44 0.20 7.17 -5.96
N GLY A 45 -0.52 8.10 -5.32
CA GLY A 45 -0.63 8.12 -3.88
C GLY A 45 -1.47 9.29 -3.38
N MET A 46 -1.56 9.40 -2.06
CA MET A 46 -2.38 10.40 -1.36
C MET A 46 -3.86 10.37 -1.78
N VAL A 47 -4.38 9.17 -2.07
CA VAL A 47 -5.78 8.97 -2.48
C VAL A 47 -6.65 8.85 -1.25
N SER A 48 -7.74 9.60 -1.19
CA SER A 48 -8.75 9.42 -0.14
C SER A 48 -9.85 8.47 -0.60
N LEU A 49 -10.28 7.57 0.28
CA LEU A 49 -11.29 6.55 0.00
C LEU A 49 -12.41 6.58 1.04
N LEU A 50 -13.65 6.53 0.57
CA LEU A 50 -14.85 6.29 1.38
C LEU A 50 -15.01 4.78 1.69
N PRO A 51 -15.80 4.40 2.70
CA PRO A 51 -16.04 2.98 3.00
C PRO A 51 -16.57 2.21 1.78
N GLY A 52 -15.91 1.10 1.45
CA GLY A 52 -16.23 0.25 0.30
C GLY A 52 -15.48 0.62 -0.98
N GLU A 53 -14.91 1.82 -1.09
CA GLU A 53 -14.09 2.19 -2.25
C GLU A 53 -12.76 1.45 -2.26
N SER A 54 -12.25 1.22 -3.46
CA SER A 54 -10.96 0.57 -3.68
C SER A 54 -10.11 1.38 -4.66
N VAL A 55 -8.79 1.27 -4.49
CA VAL A 55 -7.79 1.78 -5.42
C VAL A 55 -6.76 0.69 -5.67
N VAL A 56 -6.19 0.68 -6.88
CA VAL A 56 -5.02 -0.14 -7.22
C VAL A 56 -3.84 0.80 -7.35
N LEU A 57 -2.80 0.59 -6.56
CA LEU A 57 -1.55 1.34 -6.66
C LEU A 57 -0.54 0.49 -7.41
N HIS A 58 0.02 1.04 -8.49
CA HIS A 58 1.12 0.41 -9.21
C HIS A 58 2.46 0.75 -8.56
N ILE A 59 3.18 -0.28 -8.14
CA ILE A 59 4.49 -0.20 -7.49
C ILE A 59 5.53 -0.71 -8.47
N ALA A 60 6.34 0.19 -9.01
CA ALA A 60 7.46 -0.18 -9.86
C ALA A 60 8.59 -0.75 -9.00
N THR A 61 8.97 -2.00 -9.27
CA THR A 61 10.14 -2.66 -8.68
C THR A 61 10.63 -3.75 -9.64
N ALA A 62 11.94 -3.95 -9.69
CA ALA A 62 12.57 -5.06 -10.41
C ALA A 62 13.22 -6.08 -9.45
N ASP A 63 12.99 -5.94 -8.14
CA ASP A 63 13.58 -6.82 -7.14
C ASP A 63 12.92 -8.20 -7.18
N ALA A 64 13.72 -9.24 -7.46
CA ALA A 64 13.22 -10.59 -7.63
C ALA A 64 12.59 -11.17 -6.35
N ALA A 65 13.08 -10.79 -5.16
CA ALA A 65 12.52 -11.28 -3.91
C ALA A 65 11.17 -10.62 -3.61
N ALA A 66 11.04 -9.32 -3.88
CA ALA A 66 9.79 -8.58 -3.79
C ALA A 66 8.73 -9.14 -4.77
N LEU A 67 9.13 -9.46 -6.01
CA LEU A 67 8.25 -10.09 -7.00
C LEU A 67 7.86 -11.53 -6.64
N ALA A 68 8.75 -12.28 -5.97
CA ALA A 68 8.44 -13.63 -5.47
C ALA A 68 7.52 -13.62 -4.24
N ALA A 69 7.45 -12.50 -3.50
CA ALA A 69 6.65 -12.33 -2.30
C ALA A 69 5.88 -10.99 -2.30
N PRO A 70 4.98 -10.74 -3.27
CA PRO A 70 4.34 -9.44 -3.43
C PRO A 70 3.48 -9.03 -2.23
N GLY A 71 3.01 -10.01 -1.45
CA GLY A 71 2.27 -9.78 -0.20
C GLY A 71 3.03 -8.91 0.84
N ALA A 72 4.36 -8.78 0.72
CA ALA A 72 5.14 -7.85 1.54
C ALA A 72 4.66 -6.39 1.40
N PHE A 73 4.19 -5.99 0.20
CA PHE A 73 3.63 -4.65 -0.04
C PHE A 73 2.26 -4.42 0.61
N ALA A 74 1.55 -5.50 0.96
CA ALA A 74 0.27 -5.44 1.67
C ALA A 74 0.42 -5.55 3.21
N ALA A 75 1.65 -5.64 3.73
CA ALA A 75 1.90 -5.70 5.17
C ALA A 75 1.39 -4.43 5.88
N ALA A 76 0.86 -4.57 7.09
CA ALA A 76 0.13 -3.50 7.79
C ALA A 76 0.91 -2.19 8.03
N ASN A 77 2.24 -2.20 7.91
CA ASN A 77 3.11 -1.04 8.06
C ASN A 77 3.56 -0.42 6.73
N VAL A 78 3.10 -0.94 5.58
CA VAL A 78 3.48 -0.53 4.22
C VAL A 78 2.42 0.40 3.59
N PRO A 79 1.14 0.01 3.40
CA PRO A 79 0.08 0.98 3.09
C PRO A 79 -0.22 1.82 4.33
N ARG A 80 -0.06 3.14 4.22
CA ARG A 80 -0.20 4.11 5.31
C ARG A 80 -1.15 5.22 4.90
N SER A 81 -1.72 5.88 5.88
CA SER A 81 -2.67 6.96 5.64
C SER A 81 -2.48 8.09 6.64
N ALA A 82 -3.03 9.26 6.34
CA ALA A 82 -3.04 10.37 7.28
C ALA A 82 -4.02 10.17 8.46
N ASN A 83 -4.68 9.00 8.54
CA ASN A 83 -5.44 8.57 9.71
C ASN A 83 -4.56 7.88 10.76
N ASP A 84 -3.34 7.46 10.39
CA ASP A 84 -2.50 6.72 11.32
C ASP A 84 -2.14 7.61 12.51
N PRO A 85 -2.25 7.09 13.74
CA PRO A 85 -2.01 7.89 14.93
C PRO A 85 -0.61 8.48 14.90
N LYS A 86 -0.50 9.75 15.32
CA LYS A 86 0.80 10.33 15.67
C LYS A 86 1.44 9.41 16.71
N ARG A 87 2.68 8.96 16.47
CA ARG A 87 3.50 8.44 17.55
C ARG A 87 3.84 9.63 18.43
N GLU A 88 3.41 9.54 19.68
CA GLU A 88 3.87 10.43 20.75
C GLU A 88 5.37 10.17 20.91
N TRP A 89 6.17 11.24 20.90
CA TRP A 89 7.62 11.22 21.02
C TRP A 89 8.03 11.43 22.47
#